data_AF-A0A534N8X1-F1
#
_entry.id   AF-A0A534N8X1-F1
#
_cell.length_a   1.000
_cell.length_b   1.000
_cell.length_c   1.000
_cell.angle_alpha   90.00
_cell.angle_beta   90.00
_cell.angle_gamma   90.00
#
_symmetry.space_group_name_H-M   'P 1'
#
loop_
_entity.id
_entity.type
_entity.pdbx_description
1 polymer ?
#
loop_
_entity_poly.entity_id
_entity_poly.type
_entity_poly.pdbx_seq_one_letter_code
_entity_poly.pdbx_strand_id
1 'polypeptide(L)'
;MWSIIVGAVGVFGSAVAARYLKERVSEGRPQHYWLLGLAGLFPAWLVAFLGLLPPVAEEVTEAPLPPRALFSSAVALIGVIATDYLLRRLQKSGHTLPLVTYWIIGVIALVPAWLIALVGF
;
A
#
# COMPACT_ATOMS: atom_id res chain seq x y z
N MET A 1 1.00 -12.76 12.69
CA MET A 1 -0.29 -12.29 13.27
C MET A 1 -0.35 -10.77 13.45
N TRP A 2 0.71 -10.10 13.93
CA TRP A 2 0.67 -8.65 14.17
C TRP A 2 0.43 -7.79 12.93
N SER A 3 0.99 -8.16 11.78
CA SER A 3 0.82 -7.43 10.51
C SER A 3 -0.63 -7.42 10.00
N ILE A 4 -1.42 -8.45 10.32
CA ILE A 4 -2.84 -8.54 9.94
C ILE A 4 -3.65 -7.49 10.70
N ILE A 5 -3.35 -7.33 11.99
CA ILE A 5 -4.06 -6.35 12.84
C ILE A 5 -3.64 -4.94 12.45
N VAL A 6 -2.35 -4.70 12.20
CA VAL A 6 -1.86 -3.40 11.68
C VAL A 6 -2.47 -3.09 10.30
N GLY A 7 -2.63 -4.10 9.43
CA GLY A 7 -3.32 -4.01 8.13
C GLY A 7 -4.78 -3.66 8.27
N ALA A 8 -5.50 -4.38 9.12
CA ALA A 8 -6.90 -4.10 9.39
C ALA A 8 -7.04 -2.67 9.95
N VAL A 9 -6.28 -2.29 10.98
CA VAL A 9 -6.36 -0.96 11.59
C VAL A 9 -5.98 0.15 10.62
N GLY A 10 -4.94 -0.05 9.80
CA GLY A 10 -4.52 0.93 8.79
C GLY A 10 -5.53 1.10 7.65
N VAL A 11 -6.12 0.01 7.15
CA VAL A 11 -7.18 0.05 6.13
C VAL A 11 -8.47 0.64 6.69
N PHE A 12 -8.88 0.25 7.89
CA PHE A 12 -10.06 0.82 8.54
C PHE A 12 -9.85 2.31 8.86
N GLY A 13 -8.67 2.68 9.38
CA GLY A 13 -8.30 4.06 9.67
C GLY A 13 -8.30 4.92 8.40
N SER A 14 -7.73 4.41 7.30
CA SER A 14 -7.72 5.14 6.03
C SER A 14 -9.09 5.19 5.37
N ALA A 15 -9.93 4.16 5.53
CA ALA A 15 -11.32 4.17 5.07
C ALA A 15 -12.16 5.23 5.82
N VAL A 16 -11.99 5.32 7.14
CA VAL A 16 -12.65 6.34 7.98
C VAL A 16 -12.15 7.72 7.60
N ALA A 17 -10.83 7.92 7.47
CA ALA A 17 -10.25 9.18 7.05
C ALA A 17 -10.70 9.60 5.64
N ALA A 18 -10.83 8.65 4.69
CA ALA A 18 -11.34 8.92 3.35
C ALA A 18 -12.82 9.35 3.35
N ARG A 19 -13.64 8.75 4.22
CA ARG A 19 -15.05 9.18 4.40
C ARG A 19 -15.13 10.58 5.01
N TYR A 20 -14.29 10.85 6.02
CA TYR A 20 -14.23 12.17 6.66
C TYR A 20 -13.73 13.26 5.71
N LEU A 21 -12.76 12.94 4.84
CA LEU A 21 -12.27 13.86 3.80
C LEU A 21 -13.34 14.13 2.73
N LYS A 22 -14.14 13.13 2.37
CA LYS A 22 -15.25 13.27 1.42
C LYS A 22 -16.31 14.25 1.93
N GLU A 23 -16.56 14.28 3.23
CA GLU A 23 -17.52 15.21 3.85
C GLU A 23 -16.97 16.64 3.99
N ARG A 24 -15.64 16.80 4.17
CA ARG A 24 -15.03 18.12 4.38
C ARG A 24 -14.48 18.80 3.12
N VAL A 25 -14.09 18.04 2.09
CA VAL A 25 -13.35 18.56 0.94
C VAL A 25 -14.10 18.23 -0.34
N SER A 26 -15.04 19.11 -0.71
CA SER A 26 -15.82 19.03 -1.95
C SER A 26 -14.98 19.18 -3.23
N GLU A 27 -13.71 19.61 -3.13
CA GLU A 27 -12.82 19.90 -4.27
C GLU A 27 -11.54 19.05 -4.29
N GLY A 28 -11.46 18.00 -3.46
CA GLY A 28 -10.23 17.26 -3.23
C GLY A 28 -9.75 16.51 -4.48
N ARG A 29 -8.54 16.83 -4.98
CA ARG A 29 -7.92 16.15 -6.13
C ARG A 29 -7.99 14.62 -5.94
N PRO A 30 -8.42 13.83 -6.95
CA PRO A 30 -8.62 12.38 -6.83
C PRO A 30 -7.39 11.60 -6.34
N GLN A 31 -6.20 12.15 -6.55
CA GLN A 31 -4.93 11.61 -6.10
C GLN A 31 -4.82 11.49 -4.56
N HIS A 32 -5.48 12.36 -3.78
CA HIS A 32 -5.44 12.28 -2.32
C HIS A 32 -6.12 11.01 -1.79
N TYR A 33 -7.18 10.56 -2.47
CA TYR A 33 -7.92 9.36 -2.07
C TYR A 33 -7.14 8.09 -2.38
N TRP A 34 -6.41 8.07 -3.50
CA TRP A 34 -5.46 7.00 -3.81
C TRP A 34 -4.30 6.95 -2.80
N LEU A 35 -3.70 8.11 -2.48
CA LEU A 35 -2.65 8.20 -1.47
C LEU A 35 -3.13 7.73 -0.09
N LEU A 36 -4.38 8.03 0.28
CA LEU A 36 -4.96 7.52 1.54
C LEU A 36 -5.08 6.00 1.56
N GLY A 37 -5.51 5.38 0.46
CA GLY A 37 -5.58 3.92 0.34
C GLY A 37 -4.20 3.28 0.50
N LEU A 38 -3.20 3.87 -0.16
CA LEU A 38 -1.81 3.46 -0.10
C LEU A 38 -1.23 3.61 1.31
N ALA A 39 -1.43 4.78 1.94
CA ALA A 39 -1.00 5.08 3.30
C ALA A 39 -1.69 4.20 4.35
N GLY A 40 -2.90 3.69 4.08
CA GLY A 40 -3.58 2.75 4.97
C GLY A 40 -2.95 1.35 4.98
N LEU A 41 -2.53 0.84 3.81
CA LEU A 41 -1.93 -0.50 3.71
C LEU A 41 -0.41 -0.47 3.90
N PHE A 42 0.24 0.67 3.69
CA PHE A 42 1.69 0.82 3.77
C PHE A 42 2.29 0.40 5.13
N PRO A 43 1.76 0.81 6.30
CA PRO A 43 2.31 0.40 7.59
C PRO A 43 2.25 -1.12 7.80
N ALA A 44 1.21 -1.76 7.29
CA ALA A 44 1.01 -3.19 7.43
C ALA A 44 1.93 -4.01 6.54
N TRP A 45 2.13 -3.54 5.30
CA TRP A 45 3.17 -4.07 4.43
C TRP A 45 4.55 -3.87 5.05
N LEU A 46 4.85 -2.69 5.61
CA LEU A 46 6.14 -2.39 6.23
C LEU A 46 6.42 -3.33 7.42
N VAL A 47 5.45 -3.57 8.30
CA VAL A 47 5.60 -4.51 9.42
C VAL A 47 5.84 -5.94 8.94
N ALA A 48 5.11 -6.39 7.91
CA ALA A 48 5.34 -7.71 7.33
C ALA A 48 6.72 -7.82 6.64
N PHE A 49 7.13 -6.76 5.93
CA PHE A 49 8.42 -6.66 5.27
C PHE A 49 9.58 -6.69 6.28
N LEU A 50 9.47 -5.94 7.39
CA LEU A 50 10.47 -5.95 8.45
C LEU A 50 10.66 -7.34 9.08
N GLY A 51 9.62 -8.18 9.09
CA GLY A 51 9.73 -9.57 9.51
C GLY A 51 10.51 -10.48 8.58
N LEU A 52 10.65 -10.11 7.30
CA LEU A 52 11.48 -10.84 6.34
C LEU A 52 12.97 -10.52 6.49
N LEU A 53 13.32 -9.43 7.17
CA LEU A 53 14.71 -9.06 7.38
C LEU A 53 15.30 -9.85 8.56
N PRO A 54 16.55 -10.31 8.45
CA PRO A 54 17.25 -10.91 9.58
C PRO A 54 17.32 -9.91 10.76
N PRO A 55 17.21 -10.38 12.01
CA PRO A 55 17.29 -9.53 13.18
C PRO A 55 18.65 -8.84 13.24
N VAL A 56 18.66 -7.54 13.54
CA VAL A 56 19.86 -6.68 13.60
C VAL A 56 20.97 -7.21 14.54
N ALA A 57 20.64 -8.16 15.42
CA ALA A 57 21.59 -8.81 16.33
C ALA A 57 22.40 -9.95 15.68
N GLU A 58 21.93 -10.55 14.59
CA GLU A 58 22.68 -11.54 13.81
C GLU A 58 23.33 -10.82 12.63
N GLU A 59 24.63 -10.58 12.80
CA GLU A 59 25.61 -10.44 11.73
C GLU A 59 25.61 -9.12 10.91
N VAL A 60 26.57 -8.27 11.28
CA VAL A 60 27.21 -7.23 10.44
C VAL A 60 28.09 -7.90 9.36
N THR A 61 27.58 -8.96 8.75
CA THR A 61 28.15 -9.55 7.54
C THR A 61 27.31 -9.00 6.39
N GLU A 62 27.91 -8.61 5.27
CA GLU A 62 27.20 -8.08 4.08
C GLU A 62 26.32 -9.15 3.42
N ALA A 63 25.40 -9.75 4.17
CA ALA A 63 24.49 -10.76 3.70
C ALA A 63 23.50 -10.08 2.76
N PRO A 64 23.41 -10.52 1.49
CA PRO A 64 22.48 -9.96 0.54
C PRO A 64 21.05 -10.08 1.08
N LEU A 65 20.24 -9.05 0.83
CA LEU A 65 18.82 -9.05 1.18
C LEU A 65 18.17 -10.36 0.74
N PRO A 66 17.35 -11.00 1.60
CA PRO A 66 16.72 -12.26 1.24
C PRO A 66 15.91 -12.07 -0.05
N PRO A 67 15.97 -13.02 -1.02
CA PRO A 67 15.31 -12.88 -2.32
C PRO A 67 13.83 -12.50 -2.21
N ARG A 68 13.15 -12.97 -1.16
CA ARG A 68 11.75 -12.68 -0.87
C ARG A 68 11.49 -11.21 -0.52
N ALA A 69 12.40 -10.57 0.21
CA ALA A 69 12.33 -9.14 0.49
C ALA A 69 12.49 -8.33 -0.80
N LEU A 70 13.42 -8.74 -1.68
CA LEU A 70 13.59 -8.12 -3.00
C LEU A 70 12.32 -8.25 -3.85
N PHE A 71 11.71 -9.44 -3.90
CA PHE A 71 10.46 -9.66 -4.62
C PHE A 71 9.30 -8.85 -4.02
N SER A 72 9.15 -8.80 -2.70
CA SER A 72 8.09 -8.01 -2.04
C SER A 72 8.22 -6.52 -2.36
N SER A 73 9.43 -5.96 -2.26
CA SER A 73 9.69 -4.57 -2.63
C SER A 73 9.46 -4.29 -4.11
N ALA A 74 9.89 -5.19 -5.00
CA ALA A 74 9.67 -5.04 -6.44
C ALA A 74 8.18 -5.05 -6.77
N VAL A 75 7.41 -5.98 -6.20
CA VAL A 75 5.95 -6.07 -6.40
C VAL A 75 5.24 -4.85 -5.83
N ALA A 76 5.66 -4.34 -4.66
CA ALA A 76 5.11 -3.11 -4.10
C ALA A 76 5.35 -1.93 -5.05
N LEU A 77 6.59 -1.76 -5.53
CA LEU A 77 6.95 -0.66 -6.43
C LEU A 77 6.17 -0.73 -7.75
N ILE A 78 6.09 -1.92 -8.36
CA ILE A 78 5.33 -2.16 -9.58
C ILE A 78 3.85 -1.85 -9.35
N GLY A 79 3.27 -2.29 -8.22
CA GLY A 79 1.89 -2.00 -7.87
C GLY A 79 1.60 -0.50 -7.77
N VAL A 80 2.49 0.25 -7.11
CA VAL A 80 2.36 1.72 -7.00
C VAL A 80 2.47 2.40 -8.37
N ILE A 81 3.47 2.04 -9.18
CA ILE A 81 3.69 2.66 -10.50
C ILE A 81 2.54 2.32 -11.45
N ALA A 82 2.12 1.06 -11.50
CA ALA A 82 1.05 0.61 -12.39
C ALA A 82 -0.29 1.28 -12.04
N THR A 83 -0.60 1.41 -10.74
CA THR A 83 -1.83 2.07 -10.29
C THR A 83 -1.80 3.58 -10.51
N ASP A 84 -0.67 4.26 -10.28
CA ASP A 84 -0.51 5.69 -10.63
C ASP A 84 -0.66 5.92 -12.14
N TYR A 85 -0.05 5.06 -12.97
CA TYR A 85 -0.18 5.15 -14.42
C TYR A 85 -1.63 4.92 -14.88
N LEU A 86 -2.29 3.90 -14.35
CA LEU A 86 -3.71 3.61 -14.63
C LEU A 86 -4.60 4.81 -14.27
N LEU A 87 -4.34 5.44 -13.12
CA LEU A 87 -5.06 6.61 -12.66
C LEU A 87 -4.89 7.82 -13.57
N ARG A 88 -3.66 8.12 -13.97
CA ARG A 88 -3.36 9.19 -14.93
C ARG A 88 -4.03 8.92 -16.28
N ARG A 89 -4.05 7.65 -16.72
CA ARG A 89 -4.71 7.24 -17.96
C ARG A 89 -6.22 7.46 -17.87
N LEU A 90 -6.86 7.04 -16.78
CA LEU A 90 -8.29 7.21 -16.54
C LEU A 90 -8.70 8.69 -16.48
N GLN A 91 -7.89 9.53 -15.85
CA GLN A 91 -8.08 10.99 -15.82
C GLN A 91 -7.97 11.61 -17.22
N LYS A 92 -6.99 11.19 -18.03
CA LYS A 92 -6.84 11.66 -19.42
C LYS A 92 -7.99 11.23 -20.31
N SER A 93 -8.62 10.08 -20.05
CA SER A 93 -9.79 9.60 -20.76
C SER A 93 -11.09 10.32 -20.40
N GLY A 94 -11.06 11.31 -19.49
CA GLY A 94 -12.24 12.06 -19.05
C GLY A 94 -13.22 11.24 -18.21
N HIS A 95 -12.86 10.03 -17.80
CA HIS A 95 -13.68 9.19 -16.93
C HIS A 95 -13.57 9.68 -15.48
N THR A 96 -14.70 10.15 -14.94
CA THR A 96 -14.82 10.51 -13.53
C THR A 96 -15.25 9.28 -12.73
N LEU A 97 -14.29 8.65 -12.06
CA LEU A 97 -14.58 7.51 -11.18
C LEU A 97 -15.06 7.99 -9.79
N PRO A 98 -15.82 7.17 -9.06
CA PRO A 98 -16.15 7.46 -7.67
C PRO A 98 -14.87 7.58 -6.83
N LEU A 99 -14.83 8.52 -5.88
CA LEU A 99 -13.67 8.74 -4.99
C LEU A 99 -13.26 7.47 -4.21
N VAL A 100 -14.23 6.62 -3.89
CA VAL A 100 -13.98 5.33 -3.22
C VAL A 100 -13.19 4.39 -4.11
N THR A 101 -13.39 4.42 -5.43
CA THR A 101 -12.66 3.59 -6.39
C THR A 101 -11.19 3.99 -6.45
N TYR A 102 -10.86 5.29 -6.38
CA TYR A 102 -9.48 5.77 -6.27
C TYR A 102 -8.78 5.21 -5.01
N TRP A 103 -9.49 5.18 -3.89
CA TRP A 103 -9.00 4.60 -2.64
C TRP A 103 -8.77 3.08 -2.76
N ILE A 104 -9.72 2.34 -3.33
CA ILE A 104 -9.59 0.88 -3.55
C ILE A 104 -8.37 0.57 -4.43
N ILE A 105 -8.16 1.35 -5.51
CA ILE A 105 -7.00 1.17 -6.40
C ILE A 105 -5.68 1.34 -5.61
N GLY A 106 -5.62 2.30 -4.67
CA GLY A 106 -4.45 2.51 -3.81
C GLY A 106 -4.21 1.36 -2.83
N VAL A 107 -5.28 0.80 -2.26
CA VAL A 107 -5.18 -0.39 -1.41
C VAL A 107 -4.69 -1.60 -2.21
N ILE A 108 -5.31 -1.87 -3.36
CA ILE A 108 -4.96 -3.02 -4.22
C ILE A 108 -3.50 -2.96 -4.69
N ALA A 109 -2.92 -1.77 -4.83
CA ALA A 109 -1.52 -1.60 -5.22
C ALA A 109 -0.53 -2.35 -4.30
N LEU A 110 -0.80 -2.40 -3.00
CA LEU A 110 0.07 -3.05 -2.01
C LEU A 110 -0.39 -4.45 -1.58
N VAL A 111 -1.62 -4.86 -1.90
CA VAL A 111 -2.15 -6.19 -1.51
C VAL A 111 -1.26 -7.35 -1.98
N PRO A 112 -0.80 -7.41 -3.25
CA PRO A 112 0.02 -8.54 -3.71
C PRO A 112 1.37 -8.58 -2.99
N ALA A 113 1.99 -7.42 -2.77
CA ALA A 113 3.26 -7.32 -2.05
C ALA A 113 3.11 -7.72 -0.58
N TRP A 114 1.99 -7.36 0.05
CA TRP A 114 1.67 -7.74 1.41
C TRP A 114 1.43 -9.24 1.56
N LEU A 115 0.74 -9.87 0.61
CA LEU A 115 0.55 -11.33 0.58
C LEU A 115 1.89 -12.07 0.44
N ILE A 116 2.79 -11.59 -0.41
CA ILE A 116 4.14 -12.17 -0.54
C ILE A 116 4.90 -12.07 0.78
N ALA A 117 4.81 -10.93 1.46
CA ALA A 117 5.45 -10.74 2.76
C ALA A 117 4.84 -11.65 3.85
N LEU A 118 3.53 -11.91 3.82
CA LEU A 118 2.84 -12.79 4.76
C LEU A 118 3.20 -14.27 4.59
N VAL A 119 3.39 -14.75 3.36
CA VAL A 119 3.75 -16.16 3.09
C VAL A 119 5.18 -16.47 3.57
N GLY A 120 6.02 -15.45 3.75
CA GLY A 120 7.38 -15.61 4.25
C GLY A 120 7.57 -15.38 5.76
N PHE A 121 6.51 -15.00 6.49
CA PHE A 121 6.52 -14.72 7.93
C PHE A 121 6.09 -15.93 8.76
#